data_AF-A0A9Q0SAL2-F1
#
_entry.id   AF-A0A9Q0SAL2-F1
#
_cell.length_a   1.000
_cell.length_b   1.000
_cell.length_c   1.000
_cell.angle_alpha   90.00
_cell.angle_beta   90.00
_cell.angle_gamma   90.00
#
_symmetry.space_group_name_H-M   'P 1'
#
loop_
_entity.id
_entity.type
_entity.pdbx_description
1 polymer ?
#
loop_
_entity_poly.entity_id
_entity_poly.type
_entity_poly.pdbx_seq_one_letter_code
_entity_poly.pdbx_strand_id
1 'polypeptide(L)' 'MGAVELTVFHVILLFWSFRTAESQIMALHYCGDIEIPYPFGMAKECFLDERFKIHCDSSTGLVAVNGTFYPNEN' A
#
# COMPACT_ATOMS: atom_id res chain seq x y z
N MET A 1 -41.89 -14.58 11.04
CA MET A 1 -40.97 -13.53 10.53
C MET A 1 -39.87 -13.11 11.53
N GLY A 2 -39.58 -13.85 12.62
CA GLY A 2 -38.63 -13.38 13.66
C GLY A 2 -37.18 -13.88 13.55
N ALA A 3 -36.90 -14.95 12.78
CA ALA A 3 -35.56 -15.53 12.68
C ALA A 3 -34.67 -14.85 11.62
N VAL A 4 -35.29 -14.19 10.63
CA VAL A 4 -34.59 -13.58 9.48
C VAL A 4 -33.85 -12.29 9.86
N GLU A 5 -34.42 -11.49 10.75
CA GLU A 5 -33.83 -10.22 11.21
C GLU A 5 -32.54 -10.47 12.01
N LEU A 6 -32.54 -11.45 12.92
CA LEU A 6 -31.38 -11.82 13.73
C LEU A 6 -30.21 -12.33 12.88
N THR A 7 -30.49 -13.07 11.80
CA THR A 7 -29.47 -13.52 10.86
C THR A 7 -28.86 -12.38 10.06
N VAL A 8 -29.65 -11.36 9.70
CA VAL A 8 -29.17 -10.19 8.95
C VAL A 8 -28.23 -9.34 9.79
N PHE A 9 -28.56 -9.11 11.08
CA PHE A 9 -27.67 -8.39 12.00
C PHE A 9 -26.32 -9.11 12.22
N HIS A 10 -26.31 -10.43 12.35
CA HIS A 10 -25.07 -11.20 12.48
C HIS A 10 -24.18 -11.11 11.22
N VAL A 11 -24.78 -11.12 10.03
CA VAL A 11 -24.05 -10.96 8.76
C VAL A 11 -23.47 -9.56 8.63
N ILE A 12 -24.19 -8.51 9.04
CA ILE A 12 -23.70 -7.12 9.06
C ILE A 12 -22.51 -6.98 10.02
N LEU A 13 -22.58 -7.56 11.22
CA LEU A 13 -21.48 -7.53 12.19
C LEU A 13 -20.23 -8.28 11.68
N LEU A 14 -20.40 -9.39 10.98
CA LEU A 14 -19.29 -10.09 10.31
C LEU A 14 -18.69 -9.27 9.15
N PHE A 15 -19.52 -8.53 8.41
CA PHE A 15 -19.05 -7.65 7.33
C PHE A 15 -18.31 -6.41 7.85
N TRP A 16 -18.63 -5.94 9.06
CA TRP A 16 -17.93 -4.83 9.71
C TRP A 16 -16.54 -5.24 10.22
N SER A 17 -16.38 -6.48 10.70
CA SER A 17 -15.05 -7.05 10.98
C SER A 17 -14.15 -7.10 9.73
N PHE A 18 -14.73 -7.01 8.53
CA PHE A 18 -13.97 -7.02 7.27
C PHE A 18 -13.51 -5.64 6.79
N ARG A 19 -13.83 -4.55 7.52
CA ARG A 19 -13.29 -3.22 7.21
C ARG A 19 -12.36 -2.71 8.29
N THR A 20 -11.19 -3.31 8.34
CA THR A 20 -9.92 -2.60 8.50
C THR A 20 -8.84 -3.52 7.97
N ALA A 21 -8.66 -3.54 6.64
CA ALA A 21 -7.32 -3.77 6.12
C ALA A 21 -6.51 -2.52 6.46
N GLU A 22 -6.15 -2.40 7.74
CA GLU A 22 -5.00 -1.62 8.12
C GLU A 22 -3.80 -2.38 7.54
N SER A 23 -3.48 -2.10 6.27
CA SER A 23 -2.12 -2.35 5.83
C SER A 23 -1.25 -1.31 6.51
N GLN A 24 -0.99 -1.53 7.80
CA GLN A 24 0.15 -0.96 8.51
C GLN A 24 1.47 -1.55 7.97
N ILE A 25 1.46 -2.26 6.84
CA ILE A 25 2.60 -2.23 5.93
C ILE A 25 2.50 -0.88 5.22
N MET A 26 2.98 0.12 5.96
CA MET A 26 3.45 1.40 5.49
C MET A 26 3.75 1.33 4.00
N ALA A 27 2.84 1.87 3.17
CA ALA A 27 3.24 2.39 1.88
C ALA A 27 4.41 3.31 2.23
N LEU A 28 5.64 2.86 1.97
CA LEU A 28 6.81 3.62 2.33
C LEU A 28 6.78 4.84 1.40
N HIS A 29 6.16 5.91 1.88
CA HIS A 29 6.05 7.18 1.18
C HIS A 29 7.39 7.87 1.07
N TYR A 30 8.45 7.31 1.66
CA TYR A 30 9.78 7.88 1.67
C TYR A 30 10.83 6.84 1.34
N CYS A 31 11.82 7.24 0.56
CA CYS A 31 13.04 6.48 0.28
C CYS A 31 14.23 7.33 0.68
N GLY A 32 14.83 7.06 1.85
CA GLY A 32 15.76 8.00 2.45
C GLY A 32 15.06 9.33 2.76
N ASP A 33 15.49 10.41 2.12
CA ASP A 33 14.93 11.76 2.26
C ASP A 33 13.92 12.13 1.15
N ILE A 34 13.62 11.21 0.24
CA ILE A 34 12.79 11.48 -0.95
C ILE A 34 11.37 11.03 -0.70
N GLU A 35 10.40 11.91 -0.93
CA GLU A 35 8.98 11.54 -0.95
C GLU A 35 8.61 10.81 -2.25
N ILE A 36 7.97 9.66 -2.12
CA ILE A 36 7.49 8.80 -3.19
C ILE A 36 5.97 9.01 -3.33
N PRO A 37 5.51 9.69 -4.39
CA PRO A 37 4.09 9.88 -4.61
C PRO A 37 3.43 8.60 -5.14
N TYR A 38 2.13 8.46 -4.89
CA TYR A 38 1.30 7.52 -5.65
C TYR A 38 1.36 7.90 -7.14
N PRO A 39 1.52 6.96 -8.09
CA PRO A 39 1.26 5.51 -8.01
C PRO A 39 2.45 4.59 -7.68
N PHE A 40 3.58 5.12 -7.23
CA PHE A 40 4.81 4.35 -7.02
C PHE A 40 4.86 3.65 -5.66
N GLY A 41 5.55 2.51 -5.59
CA GLY A 41 5.71 1.76 -4.34
C GLY A 41 6.61 0.54 -4.48
N MET A 42 7.03 -0.03 -3.36
CA MET A 42 7.96 -1.18 -3.35
C MET A 42 7.28 -2.53 -3.12
N ALA A 43 6.20 -2.54 -2.35
CA ALA A 43 5.45 -3.73 -1.99
C ALA A 43 4.17 -3.85 -2.81
N LYS A 44 3.71 -5.09 -3.00
CA LYS A 44 2.42 -5.38 -3.62
C LYS A 44 1.31 -4.66 -2.82
N GLU A 45 0.34 -4.09 -3.52
CA GLU A 45 -0.72 -3.23 -2.96
C GLU A 45 -0.26 -1.81 -2.53
N CYS A 46 1.02 -1.47 -2.65
CA CYS A 46 1.55 -0.11 -2.42
C CYS A 46 1.86 0.65 -3.72
N PHE A 47 1.67 0.03 -4.88
CA PHE A 47 1.81 0.63 -6.21
C PHE A 47 0.58 0.30 -7.06
N LEU A 48 0.23 1.17 -8.03
CA LEU A 48 -0.95 0.97 -8.88
C LEU A 48 -0.81 -0.22 -9.84
N ASP A 49 0.38 -0.42 -10.39
CA ASP A 49 0.73 -1.48 -11.35
C ASP A 49 2.20 -1.88 -11.16
N GLU A 50 2.60 -3.06 -11.62
CA GLU A 50 4.00 -3.51 -11.57
C GLU A 50 4.98 -2.56 -12.27
N ARG A 51 4.51 -1.76 -13.23
CA ARG A 51 5.30 -0.72 -13.89
C ARG A 51 5.72 0.42 -12.96
N PHE A 52 4.96 0.63 -11.88
CA PHE A 52 5.23 1.61 -10.83
C PHE A 52 5.94 0.98 -9.63
N LYS A 53 6.32 -0.28 -9.73
CA LYS A 53 7.15 -0.93 -8.71
C LYS A 53 8.55 -0.32 -8.76
N ILE A 54 8.98 0.18 -7.61
CA ILE A 54 10.31 0.75 -7.43
C ILE A 54 11.11 -0.08 -6.42
N HIS A 55 12.42 0.11 -6.43
CA HIS A 55 13.31 -0.36 -5.39
C HIS A 55 14.03 0.83 -4.78
N CYS A 56 14.06 0.90 -3.46
CA CYS A 56 14.72 1.98 -2.73
C CYS A 56 16.03 1.47 -2.14
N ASP A 57 17.14 2.14 -2.46
CA ASP A 57 18.36 2.01 -1.69
C ASP A 57 18.43 3.13 -0.64
N SER A 58 18.05 2.80 0.60
CA SER A 58 18.01 3.79 1.69
C SER A 58 19.39 4.33 2.11
N SER A 59 20.48 3.68 1.70
CA SER A 59 21.84 4.12 2.04
C SER A 59 22.30 5.28 1.16
N THR A 60 21.81 5.33 -0.08
CA THR A 60 22.21 6.30 -1.09
C THR A 60 21.06 7.23 -1.52
N GLY A 61 19.82 6.95 -1.13
CA GLY A 61 18.64 7.66 -1.61
C GLY A 61 18.34 7.36 -3.09
N LEU A 62 18.92 6.32 -3.67
CA LEU A 62 18.68 5.96 -5.07
C LEU A 62 17.35 5.24 -5.22
N VAL A 63 16.55 5.67 -6.20
CA VAL A 63 15.32 5.00 -6.60
C VAL A 63 15.57 4.25 -7.89
N ALA A 64 15.31 2.94 -7.93
CA ALA A 64 15.37 2.16 -9.15
C ALA A 64 13.97 1.82 -9.68
N VAL A 65 13.71 2.10 -10.96
CA VAL A 65 12.47 1.75 -11.67
C VAL A 65 12.82 0.80 -12.81
N ASN A 66 12.27 -0.41 -12.80
CA ASN A 66 12.58 -1.44 -13.82
C ASN A 66 14.09 -1.62 -14.12
N GLY A 67 14.95 -1.44 -13.10
CA GLY A 67 16.41 -1.57 -13.22
C GLY A 67 17.15 -0.30 -13.67
N THR A 68 16.45 0.81 -13.92
CA THR A 68 17.05 2.12 -14.15
C THR A 68 17.16 2.90 -12.84
N PHE A 69 18.35 3.44 -12.53
CA PHE A 69 18.60 4.19 -11.30
C PHE A 69 18.36 5.68 -11.51
N TYR A 70 17.60 6.28 -10.61
CA TYR A 70 17.34 7.71 -10.55
C TYR A 70 18.08 8.28 -9.33
N PRO A 71 19.11 9.11 -9.55
CA PRO A 71 19.73 9.87 -8.48
C PRO A 71 18.73 10.88 -7.93
N ASN A 72 18.83 11.13 -6.62
CA ASN A 72 18.15 12.25 -6.03
C ASN A 72 18.79 13.54 -6.56
N GLU A 73 18.04 14.31 -7.33
CA GLU A 73 18.43 15.69 -7.63
C GLU A 73 18.04 16.52 -6.41
N ASN A 74 19.04 17.03 -5.68
CA ASN A 74 18.84 17.94 -4.55
C ASN A 74 18.40 19.33 -5.01
#